data_AF-A0A3C1U5R2-F1
#
_entry.id   AF-A0A3C1U5R2-F1
#
_cell.length_a   1.000
_cell.length_b   1.000
_cell.length_c   1.000
_cell.angle_alpha   90.00
_cell.angle_beta   90.00
_cell.angle_gamma   90.00
#
_symmetry.space_group_name_H-M   'P 1'
#
loop_
_entity.id
_entity.type
_entity.pdbx_description
1 polymer ?
#
loop_
_entity_poly.entity_id
_entity_poly.type
_entity_poly.pdbx_seq_one_letter_code
_entity_poly.pdbx_strand_id
1 'polypeptide(L)' 'MELLRVLLKHITDAEGIAPRLIASADELEQLALDDDAPVRAMSGWRYDVFGKAALRLKHGKTAMAVKGRHIRLIDIDE' A
#
# COMPACT_ATOMS: atom_id res chain seq x y z
N MET A 1 -3.22 -9.73 0.75
CA MET A 1 -1.94 -9.38 1.42
C MET A 1 -0.79 -9.15 0.43
N GLU A 2 -0.43 -10.09 -0.45
CA GLU A 2 0.82 -9.98 -1.25
C GLU A 2 0.93 -8.72 -2.12
N LEU A 3 -0.18 -8.29 -2.75
CA LEU A 3 -0.19 -7.03 -3.52
C LEU A 3 0.09 -5.80 -2.64
N LEU A 4 -0.40 -5.78 -1.40
CA LEU A 4 -0.10 -4.70 -0.45
C LEU A 4 1.37 -4.70 -0.04
N ARG A 5 2.00 -5.87 0.08
CA ARG A 5 3.44 -5.98 0.36
C ARG A 5 4.27 -5.44 -0.80
N VAL A 6 3.89 -5.75 -2.03
CA VAL A 6 4.52 -5.22 -3.25
C VAL A 6 4.36 -3.70 -3.33
N LEU A 7 3.15 -3.19 -3.07
CA LEU A 7 2.86 -1.76 -3.02
C LEU A 7 3.69 -1.05 -1.94
N LEU A 8 3.73 -1.60 -0.73
CA LEU A 8 4.50 -1.04 0.38
C LEU A 8 5.96 -0.89 -0.02
N LYS A 9 6.55 -1.96 -0.58
CA LYS A 9 7.93 -1.93 -1.06
C LYS A 9 8.16 -0.85 -2.12
N HIS A 10 7.27 -0.76 -3.10
CA HIS A 10 7.36 0.26 -4.14
C HIS A 10 7.38 1.69 -3.59
N ILE A 11 6.48 2.00 -2.67
CA ILE A 11 6.37 3.32 -2.05
C ILE A 11 7.58 3.61 -1.15
N THR A 12 8.00 2.63 -0.35
CA THR A 12 9.16 2.80 0.55
C THR A 12 10.47 3.01 -0.21
N ASP A 13 10.64 2.33 -1.34
CA ASP A 13 11.81 2.49 -2.19
C ASP A 13 11.84 3.89 -2.83
N ALA A 14 10.68 4.47 -3.13
CA ALA A 14 10.56 5.83 -3.69
C ALA A 14 10.78 6.93 -2.63
N GLU A 15 10.24 6.75 -1.43
CA GLU A 15 10.32 7.73 -0.34
C GLU A 15 11.60 7.61 0.52
N GLY A 16 12.38 6.53 0.35
CA GLY A 16 13.57 6.27 1.16
C GLY A 16 13.26 5.93 2.63
N ILE A 17 12.05 5.43 2.91
CA ILE A 17 11.57 5.12 4.26
C ILE A 17 11.64 3.60 4.48
N ALA A 18 12.13 3.15 5.64
CA ALA A 18 12.13 1.72 5.95
C ALA A 18 10.68 1.17 6.06
N PRO A 19 10.32 0.05 5.39
CA PRO A 19 8.94 -0.46 5.35
C PRO A 19 8.27 -0.65 6.72
N ARG A 20 9.02 -1.13 7.71
CA ARG A 20 8.52 -1.36 9.08
C ARG A 20 8.07 -0.08 9.81
N LEU A 21 8.54 1.09 9.37
CA LEU A 21 8.09 2.37 9.90
C LEU A 21 6.67 2.71 9.45
N ILE A 22 6.22 2.14 8.33
CA ILE A 22 4.88 2.33 7.76
C ILE A 22 3.95 1.21 8.21
N ALA A 23 4.31 -0.07 7.98
CA ALA A 23 3.48 -1.22 8.33
C ALA A 23 4.31 -2.49 8.57
N SER A 24 3.87 -3.34 9.49
CA SER A 24 4.34 -4.72 9.67
C SER A 24 3.62 -5.69 8.73
N ALA A 25 4.09 -6.94 8.65
CA ALA A 25 3.40 -7.98 7.88
C ALA A 25 1.98 -8.24 8.42
N ASP A 26 1.83 -8.32 9.74
CA ASP A 26 0.55 -8.54 10.41
C ASP A 26 -0.41 -7.36 10.18
N GLU A 27 0.10 -6.13 10.17
CA GLU A 27 -0.70 -4.93 9.83
C GLU A 27 -1.20 -4.97 8.37
N LEU A 28 -0.38 -5.48 7.43
CA LEU A 28 -0.80 -5.66 6.03
C LEU A 28 -1.86 -6.75 5.87
N GLU A 29 -1.82 -7.79 6.71
CA GLU A 29 -2.82 -8.84 6.71
C GLU A 29 -4.16 -8.33 7.26
N GLN A 30 -4.13 -7.61 8.38
CA GLN A 30 -5.32 -6.95 8.93
C GLN A 30 -5.96 -5.99 7.93
N LEU A 31 -5.16 -5.13 7.29
CA LEU A 31 -5.66 -4.19 6.28
C LEU A 31 -6.25 -4.90 5.05
N ALA A 32 -5.71 -6.06 4.67
CA ALA A 32 -6.27 -6.85 3.59
C ALA A 32 -7.67 -7.41 3.92
N LEU A 33 -7.96 -7.63 5.21
CA LEU A 33 -9.22 -8.21 5.69
C LEU A 33 -10.27 -7.14 6.04
N ASP A 34 -9.84 -5.98 6.54
CA ASP A 34 -10.72 -4.94 7.08
C ASP A 34 -10.25 -3.54 6.62
N ASP A 35 -11.18 -2.72 6.15
CA ASP A 35 -10.90 -1.35 5.70
C ASP A 35 -10.65 -0.42 6.88
N ASP A 36 -11.27 -0.71 8.04
CA ASP A 36 -11.16 0.07 9.27
C ASP A 36 -10.20 -0.57 10.28
N ALA A 37 -9.32 -1.46 9.79
CA ALA A 37 -8.33 -2.15 10.60
C ALA A 37 -7.55 -1.16 11.50
N PRO A 38 -7.43 -1.40 12.81
CA PRO A 38 -6.78 -0.48 13.75
C PRO A 38 -5.25 -0.56 13.67
N VAL A 39 -4.69 -0.31 12.47
CA VAL A 39 -3.27 -0.40 12.16
C VAL A 39 -2.67 0.98 11.92
N ARG A 40 -1.36 1.12 12.14
CA ARG A 40 -0.70 2.44 12.04
C ARG A 40 -0.75 3.02 10.62
N ALA A 41 -0.82 2.16 9.61
CA ALA A 41 -0.99 2.55 8.21
C ALA A 41 -2.27 3.35 7.93
N MET A 42 -3.25 3.29 8.82
CA MET A 42 -4.56 3.95 8.69
C MET A 42 -4.62 5.30 9.41
N SER A 43 -3.48 5.89 9.80
CA SER A 43 -3.48 7.14 10.56
C SER A 43 -2.26 8.03 10.27
N GLY A 44 -2.51 9.34 10.29
CA GLY A 44 -1.50 10.38 10.10
C GLY A 44 -0.73 10.23 8.79
N TRP A 45 0.55 10.61 8.81
CA TRP A 45 1.38 10.61 7.59
C TRP A 45 1.51 9.22 6.91
N ARG A 46 1.36 8.12 7.66
CA ARG A 46 1.41 6.76 7.07
C ARG A 46 0.20 6.49 6.18
N TYR A 47 -0.96 7.05 6.55
CA TYR A 47 -2.15 6.99 5.71
C TYR A 47 -1.94 7.73 4.40
N ASP A 48 -1.36 8.93 4.48
CA ASP A 48 -1.09 9.76 3.29
C ASP A 48 -0.07 9.10 2.35
N VAL A 49 0.98 8.49 2.91
CA VAL A 49 2.04 7.85 2.14
C VAL A 49 1.63 6.48 1.59
N PHE A 50 0.91 5.67 2.37
CA PHE A 50 0.62 4.27 2.02
C PHE A 50 -0.85 3.89 2.16
N GLY A 51 -1.49 4.20 3.29
CA GLY A 51 -2.84 3.72 3.61
C GLY A 51 -3.88 4.04 2.53
N LYS A 52 -3.86 5.27 2.00
CA LYS A 52 -4.77 5.68 0.91
C LYS A 52 -4.59 4.85 -0.35
N ALA A 53 -3.33 4.61 -0.77
CA ALA A 53 -3.04 3.79 -1.95
C ALA A 53 -3.38 2.31 -1.71
N ALA A 54 -3.14 1.81 -0.49
CA ALA A 54 -3.47 0.45 -0.09
C ALA A 54 -4.98 0.17 -0.16
N LEU A 55 -5.82 1.08 0.35
CA LEU A 55 -7.27 0.98 0.23
C LEU A 55 -7.72 1.04 -1.23
N ARG A 56 -7.19 1.98 -2.03
CA ARG A 56 -7.52 2.06 -3.47
C ARG A 56 -7.19 0.75 -4.19
N LEU A 57 -6.02 0.16 -3.92
CA LEU A 57 -5.60 -1.11 -4.48
C LEU A 57 -6.52 -2.26 -4.02
N LYS A 58 -6.87 -2.32 -2.73
CA LYS A 58 -7.81 -3.30 -2.17
C LYS A 58 -9.19 -3.23 -2.85
N HIS A 59 -9.66 -2.03 -3.15
CA HIS A 59 -10.96 -1.79 -3.80
C HIS A 59 -10.92 -1.88 -5.33
N GLY A 60 -9.79 -2.24 -5.95
CA GLY A 60 -9.68 -2.33 -7.40
C GLY A 60 -9.74 -0.97 -8.12
N LYS A 61 -9.53 0.15 -7.41
CA LYS A 61 -9.45 1.51 -7.98
C LYS A 61 -8.06 1.87 -8.47
N THR A 62 -7.10 0.98 -8.31
CA THR A 62 -5.72 1.17 -8.77
C THR A 62 -5.13 -0.19 -9.12
N ALA A 63 -4.45 -0.26 -10.27
CA ALA A 63 -3.69 -1.42 -10.72
C ALA A 63 -2.20 -1.21 -10.48
N MET A 64 -1.48 -2.32 -10.37
CA MET A 64 -0.03 -2.33 -10.45
C MET A 64 0.39 -2.99 -11.77
N ALA A 65 1.20 -2.27 -12.54
CA ALA A 65 1.87 -2.81 -13.72
C ALA A 65 3.39 -2.85 -13.50
N VAL A 66 4.04 -3.84 -14.10
CA VAL A 66 5.50 -3.92 -14.13
C VAL A 66 5.97 -3.45 -15.50
N LYS A 67 6.79 -2.40 -15.53
CA LYS A 67 7.44 -1.90 -16.74
C LYS A 67 8.96 -2.03 -16.57
N GLY A 68 9.53 -3.05 -17.22
CA GLY A 68 10.93 -3.42 -17.02
C GLY A 68 11.16 -3.87 -15.58
N ARG A 69 11.95 -3.11 -14.81
CA ARG A 69 12.24 -3.38 -13.39
C ARG A 69 11.47 -2.48 -12.42
N HIS A 70 10.56 -1.66 -12.92
CA HIS A 70 9.84 -0.67 -12.11
C HIS A 70 8.35 -1.01 -12.02
N ILE A 71 7.79 -0.82 -10.83
CA ILE A 71 6.34 -0.86 -10.60
C ILE A 71 5.75 0.50 -10.98
N ARG A 72 4.57 0.48 -11.57
CA ARG A 72 3.77 1.65 -11.93
C ARG A 72 2.36 1.46 -11.40
N LEU A 73 1.85 2.47 -10.69
CA LEU A 73 0.45 2.55 -10.33
C LEU A 73 -0.34 3.12 -11.51
N ILE A 74 -1.47 2.47 -11.81
CA ILE A 74 -2.39 2.87 -12.86
C ILE A 74 -3.73 3.11 -12.19
N ASP A 75 -4.32 4.29 -12.42
CA ASP A 75 -5.67 4.56 -11.95
C ASP A 75 -6.69 3.76 -12.76
N ILE A 76 -7.66 3.14 -12.09
CA ILE A 76 -8.73 2.35 -12.74
C ILE A 76 -10.11 2.95 -12.49
N ASP A 77 -10.19 4.20 -12.00
CA ASP A 77 -11.48 4.89 -11.90
C ASP A 77 -12.16 4.92 -13.30
N GLU A 78 -13.41 4.44 -13.38
CA GLU A 78 -14.22 4.30 -14.62
C GLU A 78 -14.35 5.59 -15.44
#